data_AF-A0A166EXR7-F1
#
_entry.id   AF-A0A166EXR7-F1
#
_cell.length_a   1.000
_cell.length_b   1.000
_cell.length_c   1.000
_cell.angle_alpha   90.00
_cell.angle_beta   90.00
_cell.angle_gamma   90.00
#
_symmetry.space_group_name_H-M   'P 1'
#
loop_
_entity.id
_entity.type
_entity.pdbx_description
1 polymer ?
#
loop_
_entity_poly.entity_id
_entity_poly.type
_entity_poly.pdbx_seq_one_letter_code
_entity_poly.pdbx_strand_id
1 'polypeptide(L)'
;MPVFKTPFNGYSVKFSPFYEHRLAVGTAQNFGILGNGRLHILDLNPSQPISQFASFDTSDGVYDVAWSESHDSLVLAAVADGSIKLYDLSLPPTSNPIRSLHEHTRETHSIDYNPTRPDSFLSSSWDDTVKLWTIDRPTSVRTFKEHAYCVYSSSWNPRHADVFASASGDCTVRVWDVREPGSTMIIPGHEFEILSVDWNKYDDCILATGSVDKSIKIWDVRNYRVPMSVLNGHGYAVRKVKFSPHRGSLLVSCSYDMSVCMWDYMVEDALVGRYDHHTEFAVGVDMSVLVEGLMASTGWDELVYVWQHGTDPRAQ
;
A
#
# COMPACT_ATOMS: atom_id res chain seq x y z
N MET A 1 12.37 -8.02 19.66
CA MET A 1 11.26 -8.05 18.68
C MET A 1 11.78 -8.32 17.28
N PRO A 2 10.98 -8.92 16.37
CA PRO A 2 11.56 -9.53 15.20
C PRO A 2 11.80 -8.49 14.09
N VAL A 3 13.07 -8.40 13.66
CA VAL A 3 13.53 -7.65 12.50
C VAL A 3 14.02 -8.65 11.45
N PHE A 4 13.75 -8.37 10.18
CA PHE A 4 14.29 -9.12 9.05
C PHE A 4 15.10 -8.19 8.16
N LYS A 5 16.32 -8.60 7.81
CA LYS A 5 17.14 -7.89 6.83
C LYS A 5 16.88 -8.44 5.43
N THR A 6 16.31 -7.62 4.56
CA THR A 6 16.15 -7.94 3.14
C THR A 6 17.48 -7.73 2.41
N PRO A 7 17.71 -8.41 1.28
CA PRO A 7 18.90 -8.17 0.46
C PRO A 7 18.80 -6.85 -0.32
N PHE A 8 17.59 -6.31 -0.51
CA PHE A 8 17.29 -5.11 -1.29
C PHE A 8 16.44 -4.11 -0.48
N ASN A 9 16.29 -2.88 -0.98
CA ASN A 9 15.55 -1.81 -0.31
C ASN A 9 14.04 -2.09 -0.31
N GLY A 10 13.38 -1.88 0.82
CA GLY A 10 11.95 -2.15 1.00
C GLY A 10 11.04 -1.09 0.38
N TYR A 11 9.95 -1.54 -0.26
CA TYR A 11 8.99 -0.67 -0.94
C TYR A 11 7.55 -0.85 -0.44
N SER A 12 7.14 -2.08 -0.17
CA SER A 12 5.83 -2.37 0.40
C SER A 12 5.88 -3.56 1.33
N VAL A 13 5.02 -3.54 2.33
CA VAL A 13 4.78 -4.62 3.27
C VAL A 13 3.27 -4.80 3.42
N LYS A 14 2.81 -6.05 3.47
CA LYS A 14 1.41 -6.42 3.66
C LYS A 14 1.24 -7.66 4.51
N PHE A 15 0.45 -7.58 5.57
CA PHE A 15 0.04 -8.75 6.32
C PHE A 15 -0.89 -9.63 5.50
N SER A 16 -0.79 -10.95 5.68
CA SER A 16 -1.74 -11.88 5.10
C SER A 16 -3.11 -11.71 5.78
N PRO A 17 -4.21 -11.65 5.01
CA PRO A 17 -5.55 -11.63 5.57
C PRO A 17 -5.99 -13.02 6.10
N PHE A 18 -5.22 -14.08 5.86
CA PHE A 18 -5.56 -15.46 6.27
C PHE A 18 -4.66 -16.02 7.37
N TYR A 19 -3.41 -15.57 7.45
CA TYR A 19 -2.41 -16.12 8.38
C TYR A 19 -1.84 -15.01 9.27
N GLU A 20 -2.12 -15.08 10.58
CA GLU A 20 -1.66 -14.10 11.58
C GLU A 20 -0.13 -13.89 11.59
N HIS A 21 0.60 -14.93 11.22
CA HIS A 21 2.05 -14.97 11.25
C HIS A 21 2.70 -14.70 9.89
N ARG A 22 1.96 -14.33 8.84
CA ARG A 22 2.54 -14.20 7.50
C ARG A 22 2.43 -12.78 6.97
N LEU A 23 3.49 -12.31 6.32
CA LEU A 23 3.48 -11.06 5.57
C LEU A 23 4.26 -11.19 4.25
N ALA A 24 3.89 -10.35 3.28
CA ALA A 24 4.58 -10.18 2.02
C ALA A 24 5.35 -8.87 2.02
N VAL A 25 6.54 -8.85 1.41
CA VAL A 25 7.38 -7.65 1.27
C VAL A 25 7.88 -7.54 -0.16
N GLY A 26 7.61 -6.39 -0.79
CA GLY A 26 8.19 -6.01 -2.08
C GLY A 26 9.46 -5.21 -1.88
N THR A 27 10.53 -5.60 -2.57
CA THR A 27 11.84 -4.94 -2.49
C THR A 27 12.44 -4.68 -3.87
N ALA A 28 13.36 -3.73 -3.94
CA ALA A 28 14.03 -3.33 -5.18
C ALA A 28 15.50 -2.97 -4.93
N GLN A 29 16.40 -3.38 -5.82
CA GLN A 29 17.82 -3.04 -5.76
C GLN A 29 18.06 -1.55 -5.99
N ASN A 30 19.18 -1.04 -5.46
CA ASN A 30 19.66 0.33 -5.69
C ASN A 30 18.57 1.39 -5.47
N PHE A 31 17.86 1.30 -4.34
CA PHE A 31 16.76 2.19 -3.95
C PHE A 31 15.57 2.16 -4.94
N GLY A 32 15.46 1.12 -5.75
CA GLY A 32 14.44 0.99 -6.80
C GLY A 32 14.68 1.86 -8.02
N ILE A 33 15.88 2.42 -8.19
CA ILE A 33 16.22 3.20 -9.39
C ILE A 33 16.60 2.28 -10.56
N LEU A 34 17.29 1.18 -10.26
CA LEU A 34 17.76 0.23 -11.26
C LEU A 34 18.02 -1.14 -10.62
N GLY A 35 17.67 -2.20 -11.33
CA GLY A 35 18.07 -3.56 -11.01
C GLY A 35 16.89 -4.43 -10.62
N ASN A 36 17.20 -5.62 -10.10
CA ASN A 36 16.18 -6.62 -9.85
C ASN A 36 15.33 -6.25 -8.64
N GLY A 37 14.10 -6.71 -8.64
CA GLY A 37 13.24 -6.74 -7.48
C GLY A 37 13.14 -8.13 -6.88
N ARG A 38 12.54 -8.19 -5.68
CA ARG A 38 12.22 -9.46 -5.04
C ARG A 38 10.95 -9.33 -4.22
N LEU A 39 10.03 -10.26 -4.44
CA LEU A 39 8.92 -10.55 -3.54
C LEU A 39 9.42 -11.50 -2.45
N HIS A 40 9.29 -11.13 -1.19
CA HIS A 40 9.53 -11.98 -0.04
C HIS A 40 8.21 -12.36 0.63
N ILE A 41 8.08 -13.62 1.03
CA ILE A 41 7.05 -14.07 1.97
C ILE A 41 7.77 -14.42 3.26
N LEU A 42 7.38 -13.76 4.35
CA LEU A 42 8.01 -13.89 5.66
C LEU A 42 7.03 -14.47 6.66
N ASP A 43 7.53 -15.35 7.52
CA ASP A 43 6.80 -15.91 8.64
C ASP A 43 7.34 -15.36 9.97
N LEU A 44 6.42 -14.91 10.82
CA LEU A 44 6.62 -14.46 12.19
C LEU A 44 6.66 -15.67 13.10
N ASN A 45 7.64 -15.71 14.00
CA ASN A 45 7.74 -16.75 15.01
C ASN A 45 7.66 -16.12 16.41
N PRO A 46 6.86 -16.66 17.35
CA PRO A 46 6.74 -16.09 18.69
C PRO A 46 8.07 -16.02 19.47
N SER A 47 9.01 -16.92 19.16
CA SER A 47 10.27 -17.09 19.91
C SER A 47 11.52 -17.09 19.04
N GLN A 48 11.38 -16.88 17.73
CA GLN A 48 12.51 -16.86 16.79
C GLN A 48 12.46 -15.57 15.95
N PRO A 49 13.58 -15.16 15.34
CA PRO A 49 13.58 -14.10 14.35
C PRO A 49 12.59 -14.40 13.22
N ILE A 50 12.16 -13.34 12.50
CA ILE A 50 11.41 -13.51 11.26
C ILE A 50 12.21 -14.41 10.32
N SER A 51 11.52 -15.40 9.75
CA SER A 51 12.10 -16.34 8.78
C SER A 51 11.50 -16.12 7.40
N GLN A 52 12.27 -16.36 6.34
CA GLN A 52 11.77 -16.28 4.98
C GLN A 52 11.11 -17.61 4.59
N PHE A 53 9.80 -17.59 4.33
CA PHE A 53 9.03 -18.73 3.84
C PHE A 53 9.28 -18.99 2.35
N ALA A 54 9.20 -17.93 1.53
CA ALA A 54 9.45 -18.00 0.09
C ALA A 54 10.04 -16.68 -0.42
N SER A 55 10.69 -16.73 -1.59
CA SER A 55 11.10 -15.52 -2.31
C SER A 55 11.09 -15.73 -3.81
N PHE A 56 10.72 -14.69 -4.55
CA PHE A 56 10.65 -14.71 -6.00
C PHE A 56 11.35 -13.49 -6.58
N ASP A 57 12.35 -13.72 -7.42
CA ASP A 57 13.08 -12.65 -8.11
C ASP A 57 12.30 -12.12 -9.31
N THR A 58 12.38 -10.82 -9.53
CA THR A 58 11.80 -10.13 -10.68
C THR A 58 12.89 -9.39 -11.46
N SER A 59 12.66 -9.23 -12.76
CA SER A 59 13.51 -8.47 -13.69
C SER A 59 13.73 -7.03 -13.27
N ASP A 60 12.76 -6.45 -12.55
CA ASP A 60 12.77 -5.07 -12.09
C ASP A 60 12.16 -4.97 -10.68
N GLY A 61 12.27 -3.80 -10.04
CA GLY A 61 11.83 -3.54 -8.67
C GLY A 61 10.37 -3.93 -8.39
N VAL A 62 10.09 -4.47 -7.19
CA VAL A 62 8.72 -4.72 -6.74
C VAL A 62 8.26 -3.56 -5.86
N TYR A 63 7.37 -2.72 -6.38
CA TYR A 63 6.94 -1.48 -5.71
C TYR A 63 5.75 -1.65 -4.78
N ASP A 64 4.86 -2.60 -5.07
CA ASP A 64 3.74 -2.91 -4.19
C ASP A 64 3.40 -4.40 -4.25
N VAL A 65 2.74 -4.86 -3.19
CA VAL A 65 2.29 -6.25 -3.06
C VAL A 65 0.87 -6.26 -2.53
N ALA A 66 0.08 -7.24 -2.94
CA ALA A 66 -1.27 -7.44 -2.43
C ALA A 66 -1.57 -8.92 -2.29
N TRP A 67 -2.17 -9.32 -1.17
CA TRP A 67 -2.72 -10.66 -1.01
C TRP A 67 -4.04 -10.74 -1.77
N SER A 68 -4.37 -11.93 -2.28
CA SER A 68 -5.74 -12.19 -2.72
C SER A 68 -6.67 -12.17 -1.52
N GLU A 69 -7.88 -11.67 -1.71
CA GLU A 69 -8.94 -11.70 -0.68
C GLU A 69 -9.82 -12.97 -0.81
N SER A 70 -9.61 -13.79 -1.85
CA SER A 70 -10.35 -15.04 -2.07
C SER A 70 -9.51 -16.31 -1.86
N HIS A 71 -8.20 -16.22 -2.02
CA HIS A 71 -7.30 -17.37 -1.98
C HIS A 71 -6.11 -17.08 -1.05
N ASP A 72 -5.85 -17.99 -0.12
CA ASP A 72 -4.83 -17.82 0.93
C ASP A 72 -3.39 -17.99 0.45
N SER A 73 -3.20 -18.64 -0.71
CA SER A 73 -1.89 -18.85 -1.33
C SER A 73 -1.53 -17.82 -2.40
N LEU A 74 -2.45 -16.95 -2.81
CA LEU A 74 -2.23 -16.05 -3.94
C LEU A 74 -1.70 -14.67 -3.51
N VAL A 75 -0.63 -14.24 -4.17
CA VAL A 75 0.01 -12.93 -3.96
C VAL A 75 0.28 -12.25 -5.29
N LEU A 76 -0.08 -10.97 -5.39
CA LEU A 76 0.24 -10.09 -6.50
C LEU A 76 1.45 -9.22 -6.17
N ALA A 77 2.28 -8.96 -7.19
CA ALA A 77 3.40 -8.03 -7.13
C ALA A 77 3.29 -7.00 -8.27
N ALA A 78 3.39 -5.72 -7.91
CA ALA A 78 3.50 -4.59 -8.82
C ALA A 78 4.96 -4.40 -9.19
N VAL A 79 5.30 -4.56 -10.46
CA VAL A 79 6.69 -4.52 -10.93
C VAL A 79 6.94 -3.20 -11.68
N ALA A 80 8.14 -2.66 -11.49
CA ALA A 80 8.61 -1.43 -12.11
C ALA A 80 8.66 -1.50 -13.65
N ASP A 81 8.73 -2.70 -14.23
CA ASP A 81 8.62 -2.88 -15.69
C ASP A 81 7.19 -2.68 -16.24
N GLY A 82 6.20 -2.36 -15.39
CA GLY A 82 4.80 -2.19 -15.77
C GLY A 82 4.00 -3.49 -15.80
N SER A 83 4.63 -4.62 -15.45
CA SER A 83 3.91 -5.88 -15.26
C SER A 83 3.35 -6.03 -13.84
N ILE A 84 2.29 -6.83 -13.76
CA ILE A 84 1.72 -7.34 -12.52
C ILE A 84 1.90 -8.85 -12.54
N LYS A 85 2.60 -9.37 -11.54
CA LYS A 85 2.92 -10.80 -11.45
C LYS A 85 2.09 -11.45 -10.35
N LEU A 86 1.46 -12.58 -10.69
CA LEU A 86 0.68 -13.39 -9.76
C LEU A 86 1.49 -14.62 -9.35
N TYR A 87 1.56 -14.86 -8.06
CA TYR A 87 2.27 -15.96 -7.43
C TYR A 87 1.29 -16.84 -6.67
N ASP A 88 1.51 -18.16 -6.71
CA ASP A 88 0.81 -19.15 -5.90
C ASP A 88 1.81 -19.87 -5.00
N LEU A 89 1.67 -19.63 -3.69
CA LEU A 89 2.53 -20.17 -2.65
C LEU A 89 2.32 -21.65 -2.38
N SER A 90 1.24 -22.25 -2.91
CA SER A 90 1.02 -23.70 -2.84
C SER A 90 1.87 -24.47 -3.86
N LEU A 91 2.37 -23.77 -4.90
CA LEU A 91 3.17 -24.36 -5.96
C LEU A 91 4.68 -24.21 -5.69
N PRO A 92 5.51 -25.11 -6.26
CA PRO A 92 6.96 -24.97 -6.19
C PRO A 92 7.42 -23.61 -6.76
N PRO A 93 8.54 -23.04 -6.25
CA PRO A 93 9.05 -21.76 -6.75
C PRO A 93 9.32 -21.71 -8.27
N THR A 94 9.64 -22.86 -8.88
CA THR A 94 9.90 -22.99 -10.32
C THR A 94 8.65 -22.87 -11.19
N SER A 95 7.45 -23.01 -10.61
CA SER A 95 6.17 -22.84 -11.31
C SER A 95 5.65 -21.41 -11.26
N ASN A 96 6.38 -20.51 -10.60
CA ASN A 96 6.00 -19.13 -10.37
C ASN A 96 6.86 -18.17 -11.23
N PRO A 97 6.34 -16.98 -11.60
CA PRO A 97 4.95 -16.53 -11.42
C PRO A 97 3.97 -17.34 -12.29
N ILE A 98 2.75 -17.58 -11.80
CA ILE A 98 1.72 -18.32 -12.54
C ILE A 98 1.06 -17.46 -13.62
N ARG A 99 1.09 -16.13 -13.49
CA ARG A 99 0.65 -15.17 -14.52
C ARG A 99 1.52 -13.93 -14.50
N SER A 100 1.66 -13.33 -15.67
CA SER A 100 2.27 -12.01 -15.88
C SER A 100 1.32 -11.18 -16.73
N LEU A 101 0.68 -10.19 -16.13
CA LEU A 101 -0.24 -9.27 -16.77
C LEU A 101 0.53 -8.00 -17.12
N HIS A 102 0.56 -7.62 -18.39
CA HIS A 102 1.42 -6.53 -18.85
C HIS A 102 0.68 -5.67 -19.88
N GLU A 103 0.03 -4.63 -19.37
CA GLU A 103 -0.60 -3.59 -20.20
C GLU A 103 -0.19 -2.17 -19.82
N HIS A 104 0.33 -1.94 -18.61
CA HIS A 104 0.85 -0.63 -18.25
C HIS A 104 2.12 -0.35 -19.05
N THR A 105 2.27 0.88 -19.50
CA THR A 105 3.42 1.28 -20.35
C THR A 105 4.59 1.83 -19.54
N ARG A 106 4.40 1.96 -18.22
CA ARG A 106 5.35 2.47 -17.23
C ARG A 106 5.18 1.70 -15.92
N GLU A 107 6.01 2.04 -14.94
CA GLU A 107 6.06 1.48 -13.60
C GLU A 107 4.67 1.27 -12.99
N THR A 108 4.38 0.05 -12.53
CA THR A 108 3.18 -0.21 -11.72
C THR A 108 3.53 0.05 -10.27
N HIS A 109 2.91 1.06 -9.68
CA HIS A 109 3.33 1.60 -8.39
C HIS A 109 2.47 1.16 -7.21
N SER A 110 1.20 0.80 -7.45
CA SER A 110 0.31 0.29 -6.41
C SER A 110 -0.64 -0.76 -6.96
N ILE A 111 -0.98 -1.73 -6.11
CA ILE A 111 -2.00 -2.75 -6.35
C ILE A 111 -2.89 -2.83 -5.12
N ASP A 112 -4.20 -2.91 -5.32
CA ASP A 112 -5.17 -3.10 -4.23
C ASP A 112 -6.21 -4.14 -4.64
N TYR A 113 -6.35 -5.18 -3.83
CA TYR A 113 -7.32 -6.23 -4.05
C TYR A 113 -8.69 -5.78 -3.53
N ASN A 114 -9.77 -6.13 -4.22
CA ASN A 114 -11.10 -5.70 -3.79
C ASN A 114 -11.59 -6.55 -2.60
N PRO A 115 -11.80 -5.95 -1.41
CA PRO A 115 -12.19 -6.69 -0.21
C PRO A 115 -13.66 -7.16 -0.23
N THR A 116 -14.50 -6.58 -1.09
CA THR A 116 -15.93 -6.91 -1.17
C THR A 116 -16.27 -7.80 -2.36
N ARG A 117 -15.54 -7.64 -3.48
CA ARG A 117 -15.63 -8.50 -4.66
C ARG A 117 -14.27 -9.17 -4.92
N PRO A 118 -13.98 -10.30 -4.26
CA PRO A 118 -12.63 -10.86 -4.18
C PRO A 118 -12.17 -11.59 -5.45
N ASP A 119 -12.81 -11.32 -6.59
CA ASP A 119 -12.42 -11.78 -7.92
C ASP A 119 -11.61 -10.72 -8.71
N SER A 120 -11.47 -9.51 -8.14
CA SER A 120 -10.91 -8.36 -8.86
C SER A 120 -9.94 -7.54 -8.02
N PHE A 121 -9.04 -6.84 -8.72
CA PHE A 121 -8.06 -5.95 -8.13
C PHE A 121 -7.77 -4.77 -9.05
N LEU A 122 -7.19 -3.72 -8.48
CA LEU A 122 -6.74 -2.52 -9.18
C LEU A 122 -5.22 -2.50 -9.28
N SER A 123 -4.73 -1.85 -10.33
CA SER A 123 -3.35 -1.40 -10.40
C SER A 123 -3.31 0.06 -10.83
N SER A 124 -2.36 0.81 -10.28
CA SER A 124 -2.08 2.20 -10.67
C SER A 124 -0.64 2.35 -11.14
N SER A 125 -0.43 3.17 -12.17
CA SER A 125 0.86 3.30 -12.83
C SER A 125 1.24 4.75 -13.12
N TRP A 126 2.53 4.94 -13.39
CA TRP A 126 3.12 6.18 -13.88
C TRP A 126 2.78 6.49 -15.35
N ASP A 127 1.98 5.63 -16.01
CA ASP A 127 1.38 5.89 -17.33
C ASP A 127 0.06 6.68 -17.28
N ASP A 128 -0.23 7.28 -16.12
CA ASP A 128 -1.41 8.09 -15.81
C ASP A 128 -2.72 7.28 -15.76
N THR A 129 -2.66 5.95 -15.73
CA THR A 129 -3.84 5.08 -15.72
C THR A 129 -3.99 4.26 -14.44
N VAL A 130 -5.25 3.94 -14.15
CA VAL A 130 -5.64 2.85 -13.24
C VAL A 130 -6.28 1.76 -14.08
N LYS A 131 -5.97 0.49 -13.82
CA LYS A 131 -6.57 -0.65 -14.51
C LYS A 131 -7.29 -1.57 -13.52
N LEU A 132 -8.47 -2.05 -13.93
CA LEU A 132 -9.23 -3.08 -13.23
C LEU A 132 -8.95 -4.43 -13.87
N TRP A 133 -8.66 -5.42 -13.03
CA TRP A 133 -8.29 -6.75 -13.46
C TRP A 133 -9.16 -7.82 -12.79
N THR A 134 -9.22 -8.97 -13.43
CA THR A 134 -9.69 -10.23 -12.86
C THR A 134 -8.67 -11.31 -13.24
N ILE A 135 -8.43 -12.27 -12.35
CA ILE A 135 -7.35 -13.27 -12.51
C ILE A 135 -7.63 -14.24 -13.68
N ASP A 136 -8.90 -14.41 -14.04
CA ASP A 136 -9.36 -15.30 -15.13
C ASP A 136 -9.02 -14.75 -16.53
N ARG A 137 -8.68 -13.46 -16.65
CA ARG A 137 -8.45 -12.79 -17.94
C ARG A 137 -6.98 -12.40 -18.12
N PRO A 138 -6.44 -12.49 -19.35
CA PRO A 138 -5.09 -12.02 -19.64
C PRO A 138 -5.02 -10.49 -19.82
N THR A 139 -6.16 -9.83 -20.06
CA THR A 139 -6.27 -8.39 -20.30
C THR A 139 -7.08 -7.71 -19.21
N SER A 140 -6.87 -6.40 -19.03
CA SER A 140 -7.66 -5.61 -18.08
C SER A 140 -9.13 -5.60 -18.48
N VAL A 141 -10.00 -5.65 -17.47
CA VAL A 141 -11.46 -5.51 -17.66
C VAL A 141 -11.77 -4.09 -18.08
N ARG A 142 -11.06 -3.11 -17.51
CA ARG A 142 -11.26 -1.69 -17.78
C ARG A 142 -10.00 -0.89 -17.49
N THR A 143 -9.79 0.17 -18.26
CA THR A 143 -8.76 1.19 -18.01
C THR A 143 -9.43 2.53 -17.68
N PHE A 144 -9.03 3.16 -16.59
CA PHE A 144 -9.44 4.49 -16.15
C PHE A 144 -8.32 5.48 -16.45
N LYS A 145 -8.57 6.40 -17.37
CA LYS A 145 -7.57 7.36 -17.86
C LYS A 145 -8.16 8.76 -17.86
N GLU A 146 -8.06 9.43 -16.72
CA GLU A 146 -8.41 10.85 -16.61
C GLU A 146 -7.42 11.67 -15.79
N HIS A 147 -6.55 11.02 -14.99
CA HIS A 147 -5.44 11.71 -14.34
C HIS A 147 -4.49 12.29 -15.39
N ALA A 148 -3.89 13.44 -15.07
CA ALA A 148 -3.00 14.17 -15.97
C ALA A 148 -1.51 13.89 -15.69
N TYR A 149 -1.22 13.05 -14.71
CA TYR A 149 0.13 12.68 -14.27
C TYR A 149 0.12 11.35 -13.51
N CYS A 150 1.31 10.89 -13.11
CA CYS A 150 1.54 9.59 -12.47
C CYS A 150 0.51 9.26 -11.38
N VAL A 151 -0.07 8.06 -11.41
CA VAL A 151 -0.99 7.60 -10.37
C VAL A 151 -0.22 6.73 -9.38
N TYR A 152 -0.02 7.25 -8.17
CA TYR A 152 0.82 6.61 -7.16
C TYR A 152 0.07 5.57 -6.32
N SER A 153 -1.24 5.74 -6.13
CA SER A 153 -2.01 4.87 -5.26
C SER A 153 -3.44 4.77 -5.74
N SER A 154 -4.00 3.56 -5.68
CA SER A 154 -5.43 3.32 -5.79
C SER A 154 -5.89 2.47 -4.63
N SER A 155 -7.11 2.69 -4.14
CA SER A 155 -7.67 1.91 -3.04
C SER A 155 -9.18 1.73 -3.17
N TRP A 156 -9.65 0.50 -2.94
CA TRP A 156 -11.06 0.14 -2.94
C TRP A 156 -11.79 0.71 -1.72
N ASN A 157 -13.03 1.12 -1.95
CA ASN A 157 -13.95 1.38 -0.86
C ASN A 157 -14.29 0.03 -0.16
N PRO A 158 -14.17 -0.06 1.17
CA PRO A 158 -14.33 -1.32 1.89
C PRO A 158 -15.80 -1.77 2.03
N ARG A 159 -16.77 -0.93 1.70
CA ARG A 159 -18.21 -1.27 1.74
C ARG A 159 -18.84 -1.36 0.35
N HIS A 160 -18.41 -0.52 -0.59
CA HIS A 160 -18.97 -0.45 -1.94
C HIS A 160 -18.04 -1.09 -2.97
N ALA A 161 -18.43 -2.27 -3.45
CA ALA A 161 -17.61 -3.09 -4.36
C ALA A 161 -17.23 -2.48 -5.70
N ASP A 162 -18.00 -1.50 -6.15
CA ASP A 162 -17.82 -0.84 -7.44
C ASP A 162 -17.10 0.51 -7.30
N VAL A 163 -16.76 0.94 -6.07
CA VAL A 163 -16.21 2.27 -5.80
C VAL A 163 -14.76 2.19 -5.35
N PHE A 164 -13.90 3.02 -5.92
CA PHE A 164 -12.51 3.15 -5.49
C PHE A 164 -12.05 4.61 -5.57
N ALA A 165 -10.91 4.91 -4.94
CA ALA A 165 -10.24 6.20 -5.04
C ALA A 165 -8.84 6.03 -5.62
N SER A 166 -8.35 7.05 -6.32
CA SER A 166 -6.96 7.12 -6.80
C SER A 166 -6.33 8.46 -6.47
N ALA A 167 -5.04 8.43 -6.15
CA ALA A 167 -4.21 9.59 -5.87
C ALA A 167 -3.10 9.72 -6.92
N SER A 168 -2.89 10.94 -7.41
CA SER A 168 -1.96 11.23 -8.49
C SER A 168 -1.05 12.42 -8.16
N GLY A 169 0.07 12.49 -8.88
CA GLY A 169 0.92 13.65 -8.91
C GLY A 169 0.33 14.86 -9.67
N ASP A 170 -0.88 14.74 -10.24
CA ASP A 170 -1.65 15.89 -10.72
C ASP A 170 -2.33 16.69 -9.58
N CYS A 171 -1.96 16.38 -8.33
CA CYS A 171 -2.47 16.98 -7.10
C CYS A 171 -3.96 16.71 -6.82
N THR A 172 -4.57 15.76 -7.53
CA THR A 172 -5.98 15.38 -7.33
C THR A 172 -6.14 13.98 -6.77
N VAL A 173 -7.19 13.82 -5.95
CA VAL A 173 -7.80 12.52 -5.69
C VAL A 173 -9.05 12.40 -6.53
N ARG A 174 -9.20 11.27 -7.21
CA ARG A 174 -10.43 10.95 -7.96
C ARG A 174 -11.15 9.81 -7.29
N VAL A 175 -12.46 9.93 -7.19
CA VAL A 175 -13.35 8.82 -6.80
C VAL A 175 -14.03 8.31 -8.06
N TRP A 176 -14.12 7.00 -8.15
CA TRP A 176 -14.58 6.30 -9.33
C TRP A 176 -15.68 5.34 -8.95
N ASP A 177 -16.63 5.18 -9.86
CA ASP A 177 -17.54 4.06 -9.89
C ASP A 177 -17.22 3.26 -11.16
N VAL A 178 -16.91 1.97 -11.02
CA VAL A 178 -16.52 1.11 -12.16
C VAL A 178 -17.64 0.95 -13.18
N ARG A 179 -18.87 1.37 -12.88
CA ARG A 179 -20.04 1.34 -13.76
C ARG A 179 -20.20 2.63 -14.56
N GLU A 180 -19.64 3.74 -14.08
CA GLU A 180 -19.74 5.06 -14.71
C GLU A 180 -18.61 5.29 -15.73
N PRO A 181 -18.82 6.03 -16.82
CA PRO A 181 -17.83 6.20 -17.89
C PRO A 181 -16.56 6.96 -17.46
N GLY A 182 -16.64 7.78 -16.41
CA GLY A 182 -15.54 8.61 -15.91
C GLY A 182 -15.50 8.67 -14.38
N SER A 183 -14.61 9.51 -13.84
CA SER A 183 -14.58 9.75 -12.39
C SER A 183 -15.87 10.43 -11.92
N THR A 184 -16.41 9.95 -10.80
CA THR A 184 -17.62 10.50 -10.19
C THR A 184 -17.32 11.73 -9.35
N MET A 185 -16.08 11.89 -8.91
CA MET A 185 -15.62 13.02 -8.11
C MET A 185 -14.15 13.35 -8.39
N ILE A 186 -13.83 14.64 -8.35
CA ILE A 186 -12.46 15.16 -8.42
C ILE A 186 -12.25 16.06 -7.20
N ILE A 187 -11.31 15.68 -6.34
CA ILE A 187 -10.96 16.38 -5.11
C ILE A 187 -9.58 17.02 -5.32
N PRO A 188 -9.46 18.36 -5.36
CA PRO A 188 -8.16 19.03 -5.33
C PRO A 188 -7.58 18.91 -3.91
N GLY A 189 -6.89 17.80 -3.66
CA GLY A 189 -6.53 17.38 -2.31
C GLY A 189 -5.38 18.19 -1.72
N HIS A 190 -4.30 18.34 -2.48
CA HIS A 190 -3.06 18.94 -1.99
C HIS A 190 -2.51 19.95 -2.99
N GLU A 191 -1.57 20.78 -2.55
CA GLU A 191 -0.86 21.71 -3.45
C GLU A 191 0.26 21.03 -4.24
N PHE A 192 0.68 19.85 -3.78
CA PHE A 192 1.72 19.01 -4.37
C PHE A 192 1.22 17.58 -4.60
N GLU A 193 2.07 16.76 -5.21
CA GLU A 193 1.75 15.39 -5.59
C GLU A 193 1.19 14.57 -4.42
N ILE A 194 0.13 13.79 -4.69
CA ILE A 194 -0.50 12.92 -3.70
C ILE A 194 0.03 11.51 -3.91
N LEU A 195 0.77 11.00 -2.92
CA LEU A 195 1.50 9.75 -3.02
C LEU A 195 0.69 8.55 -2.53
N SER A 196 -0.32 8.78 -1.70
CA SER A 196 -1.11 7.70 -1.09
C SER A 196 -2.54 8.14 -0.80
N VAL A 197 -3.48 7.23 -1.02
CA VAL A 197 -4.87 7.33 -0.60
C VAL A 197 -5.31 6.04 0.07
N ASP A 198 -6.15 6.13 1.10
CA ASP A 198 -6.75 4.97 1.74
C ASP A 198 -8.16 5.31 2.25
N TRP A 199 -9.09 4.37 2.15
CA TRP A 199 -10.44 4.49 2.69
C TRP A 199 -10.50 4.11 4.16
N ASN A 200 -11.32 4.83 4.93
CA ASN A 200 -11.64 4.43 6.29
C ASN A 200 -12.39 3.09 6.27
N LYS A 201 -11.98 2.19 7.16
CA LYS A 201 -12.50 0.80 7.20
C LYS A 201 -13.90 0.70 7.85
N TYR A 202 -14.37 1.78 8.47
CA TYR A 202 -15.62 1.84 9.24
C TYR A 202 -16.62 2.86 8.69
N ASP A 203 -16.15 3.97 8.12
CA ASP A 203 -16.98 4.98 7.44
C ASP A 203 -16.63 5.02 5.95
N ASP A 204 -17.56 4.63 5.09
CA ASP A 204 -17.37 4.55 3.64
C ASP A 204 -17.32 5.90 2.94
N CYS A 205 -17.50 7.00 3.67
CA CYS A 205 -17.41 8.35 3.16
C CYS A 205 -16.06 9.02 3.48
N ILE A 206 -15.21 8.39 4.31
CA ILE A 206 -13.97 9.02 4.79
C ILE A 206 -12.73 8.48 4.03
N LEU A 207 -11.90 9.41 3.57
CA LEU A 207 -10.63 9.17 2.89
C LEU A 207 -9.47 9.85 3.63
N ALA A 208 -8.29 9.24 3.60
CA ALA A 208 -7.04 9.86 4.01
C ALA A 208 -6.11 9.98 2.81
N THR A 209 -5.40 11.10 2.71
CA THR A 209 -4.44 11.38 1.64
C THR A 209 -3.10 11.82 2.20
N GLY A 210 -2.00 11.27 1.70
CA GLY A 210 -0.63 11.67 2.05
C GLY A 210 0.08 12.30 0.84
N SER A 211 0.81 13.39 1.06
CA SER A 211 1.38 14.20 -0.02
C SER A 211 2.83 14.59 0.20
N VAL A 212 3.47 15.03 -0.90
CA VAL A 212 4.75 15.75 -0.93
C VAL A 212 4.74 17.04 -0.11
N ASP A 213 3.57 17.62 0.12
CA ASP A 213 3.40 18.80 1.00
C ASP A 213 3.61 18.50 2.50
N LYS A 214 3.96 17.24 2.84
CA LYS A 214 4.26 16.74 4.20
C LYS A 214 3.03 16.60 5.11
N SER A 215 1.85 16.93 4.60
CA SER A 215 0.60 16.82 5.34
C SER A 215 -0.14 15.54 5.02
N ILE A 216 -0.96 15.11 5.96
CA ILE A 216 -2.03 14.13 5.74
C ILE A 216 -3.35 14.88 5.84
N LYS A 217 -4.24 14.72 4.86
CA LYS A 217 -5.58 15.30 4.91
C LYS A 217 -6.64 14.22 5.00
N ILE A 218 -7.63 14.46 5.85
CA ILE A 218 -8.81 13.62 5.99
C ILE A 218 -9.97 14.31 5.26
N TRP A 219 -10.68 13.55 4.44
CA TRP A 219 -11.76 14.03 3.58
C TRP A 219 -13.05 13.30 3.88
N ASP A 220 -14.15 14.03 3.91
CA ASP A 220 -15.49 13.47 3.76
C ASP A 220 -15.93 13.66 2.31
N VAL A 221 -16.14 12.57 1.56
CA VAL A 221 -16.58 12.65 0.16
C VAL A 221 -17.96 13.31 0.01
N ARG A 222 -18.77 13.36 1.06
CA ARG A 222 -20.06 14.10 1.06
C ARG A 222 -19.85 15.61 1.08
N ASN A 223 -18.70 16.08 1.59
CA ASN A 223 -18.32 17.49 1.63
C ASN A 223 -16.81 17.67 1.34
N TYR A 224 -16.40 17.30 0.13
CA TYR A 224 -15.00 17.27 -0.29
C TYR A 224 -14.38 18.65 -0.61
N ARG A 225 -15.10 19.76 -0.34
CA ARG A 225 -14.60 21.11 -0.63
C ARG A 225 -13.51 21.56 0.32
N VAL A 226 -13.50 21.01 1.53
CA VAL A 226 -12.51 21.29 2.57
C VAL A 226 -12.16 19.97 3.27
N PRO A 227 -10.89 19.78 3.68
CA PRO A 227 -10.54 18.64 4.51
C PRO A 227 -11.21 18.77 5.88
N MET A 228 -11.63 17.64 6.45
CA MET A 228 -12.12 17.55 7.83
C MET A 228 -11.00 17.86 8.84
N SER A 229 -9.82 17.30 8.58
CA SER A 229 -8.63 17.43 9.42
C SER A 229 -7.38 17.52 8.55
N VAL A 230 -6.39 18.28 9.01
CA VAL A 230 -5.05 18.36 8.41
C VAL A 230 -4.05 17.94 9.49
N LEU A 231 -3.40 16.80 9.29
CA LEU A 231 -2.46 16.22 10.24
C LEU A 231 -1.05 16.61 9.81
N ASN A 232 -0.38 17.36 10.68
CA ASN A 232 0.99 17.85 10.48
C ASN A 232 1.91 17.19 11.51
N GLY A 233 3.12 16.83 11.08
CA GLY A 233 4.16 16.29 11.97
C GLY A 233 5.27 15.51 11.26
N HIS A 234 5.07 15.13 9.99
CA HIS A 234 6.17 14.64 9.16
C HIS A 234 7.08 15.78 8.67
N GLY A 235 8.39 15.52 8.62
CA GLY A 235 9.40 16.47 8.16
C GLY A 235 9.58 16.53 6.64
N TYR A 236 9.15 15.47 5.94
CA TYR A 236 9.25 15.28 4.49
C TYR A 236 7.96 14.65 3.93
N ALA A 237 7.93 14.36 2.63
CA ALA A 237 6.75 13.83 1.96
C ALA A 237 6.20 12.57 2.66
N VAL A 238 4.87 12.48 2.73
CA VAL A 238 4.18 11.31 3.29
C VAL A 238 3.99 10.28 2.19
N ARG A 239 4.72 9.18 2.28
CA ARG A 239 4.80 8.18 1.20
C ARG A 239 3.63 7.20 1.22
N LYS A 240 3.12 6.85 2.40
CA LYS A 240 2.00 5.93 2.54
C LYS A 240 1.13 6.34 3.74
N VAL A 241 -0.18 6.20 3.58
CA VAL A 241 -1.16 6.30 4.67
C VAL A 241 -2.02 5.03 4.67
N LYS A 242 -2.37 4.51 5.85
CA LYS A 242 -3.25 3.36 6.01
C LYS A 242 -4.13 3.52 7.24
N PHE A 243 -5.46 3.45 7.07
CA PHE A 243 -6.40 3.39 8.17
C PHE A 243 -6.29 2.09 8.95
N SER A 244 -6.52 2.17 10.25
CA SER A 244 -6.53 1.01 11.13
C SER A 244 -7.68 0.07 10.77
N PRO A 245 -7.42 -1.24 10.65
CA PRO A 245 -8.48 -2.23 10.49
C PRO A 245 -9.19 -2.57 11.81
N HIS A 246 -8.76 -1.98 12.94
CA HIS A 246 -9.31 -2.24 14.29
C HIS A 246 -9.98 -1.03 14.94
N ARG A 247 -9.63 0.20 14.53
CA ARG A 247 -10.15 1.44 15.14
C ARG A 247 -10.43 2.51 14.10
N GLY A 248 -11.68 2.98 14.04
CA GLY A 248 -12.13 3.91 13.00
C GLY A 248 -11.49 5.30 13.02
N SER A 249 -10.96 5.77 14.15
CA SER A 249 -10.29 7.07 14.22
C SER A 249 -8.79 7.01 13.89
N LEU A 250 -8.20 5.81 13.84
CA LEU A 250 -6.75 5.66 13.77
C LEU A 250 -6.25 5.40 12.36
N LEU A 251 -5.10 5.98 12.03
CA LEU A 251 -4.32 5.64 10.84
C LEU A 251 -2.83 5.66 11.15
N VAL A 252 -2.05 5.01 10.29
CA VAL A 252 -0.58 5.07 10.30
C VAL A 252 -0.08 5.67 9.01
N SER A 253 1.09 6.28 9.08
CA SER A 253 1.80 6.81 7.91
C SER A 253 3.28 6.55 8.00
N CYS A 254 3.93 6.49 6.84
CA CYS A 254 5.38 6.47 6.73
C CYS A 254 5.85 7.56 5.76
N SER A 255 7.05 8.09 5.99
CA SER A 255 7.56 9.26 5.29
C SER A 255 9.04 9.14 4.93
N TYR A 256 9.45 9.96 3.96
CA TYR A 256 10.85 10.22 3.64
C TYR A 256 11.62 10.92 4.78
N ASP A 257 10.97 11.29 5.88
CA ASP A 257 11.64 11.70 7.12
C ASP A 257 12.13 10.52 7.98
N MET A 258 12.07 9.30 7.43
CA MET A 258 12.51 8.05 8.05
C MET A 258 11.66 7.62 9.25
N SER A 259 10.53 8.28 9.49
CA SER A 259 9.64 7.97 10.60
C SER A 259 8.36 7.25 10.15
N VAL A 260 7.83 6.46 11.07
CA VAL A 260 6.46 5.95 11.02
C VAL A 260 5.67 6.66 12.11
N CYS A 261 4.55 7.27 11.76
CA CYS A 261 3.67 7.97 12.69
C CYS A 261 2.32 7.29 12.77
N MET A 262 1.70 7.35 13.94
CA MET A 262 0.33 6.92 14.19
C MET A 262 -0.50 8.13 14.59
N TRP A 263 -1.71 8.21 14.05
CA TRP A 263 -2.57 9.36 14.22
C TRP A 263 -3.97 8.96 14.67
N ASP A 264 -4.57 9.78 15.53
CA ASP A 264 -6.01 9.83 15.74
C ASP A 264 -6.53 11.13 15.15
N TYR A 265 -7.30 11.06 14.06
CA TYR A 265 -7.73 12.28 13.35
C TYR A 265 -8.94 12.98 13.99
N MET A 266 -9.51 12.40 15.06
CA MET A 266 -10.69 12.89 15.76
C MET A 266 -10.35 13.66 17.05
N VAL A 267 -9.07 13.69 17.44
CA VAL A 267 -8.59 14.42 18.62
C VAL A 267 -7.75 15.64 18.22
N GLU A 268 -7.62 16.60 19.15
CA GLU A 268 -6.89 17.85 18.88
C GLU A 268 -5.39 17.63 18.67
N ASP A 269 -4.75 16.83 19.55
CA ASP A 269 -3.37 16.38 19.35
C ASP A 269 -3.36 15.05 18.59
N ALA A 270 -3.44 15.16 17.27
CA ALA A 270 -3.64 14.01 16.41
C ALA A 270 -2.46 13.02 16.41
N LEU A 271 -1.24 13.44 16.74
CA LEU A 271 -0.06 12.56 16.70
C LEU A 271 0.02 11.72 17.98
N VAL A 272 -0.45 10.47 17.92
CA VAL A 272 -0.50 9.58 19.10
C VAL A 272 0.75 8.71 19.26
N GLY A 273 1.57 8.58 18.22
CA GLY A 273 2.82 7.83 18.29
C GLY A 273 3.77 8.15 17.15
N ARG A 274 5.07 8.18 17.45
CA ARG A 274 6.15 8.36 16.47
C ARG A 274 7.21 7.29 16.68
N TYR A 275 7.62 6.64 15.59
CA TYR A 275 8.61 5.58 15.57
C TYR A 275 9.75 5.97 14.62
N ASP A 276 10.91 6.31 15.19
CA ASP A 276 12.12 6.71 14.47
C ASP A 276 13.15 5.57 14.48
N HIS A 277 12.75 4.41 13.96
CA HIS A 277 13.56 3.19 13.93
C HIS A 277 14.26 2.93 12.59
N HIS A 278 13.73 3.46 11.48
CA HIS A 278 14.37 3.35 10.18
C HIS A 278 15.52 4.35 10.06
N THR A 279 16.60 3.96 9.37
CA THR A 279 17.78 4.82 9.13
C THR A 279 17.81 5.44 7.73
N GLU A 280 16.83 5.09 6.90
CA GLU A 280 16.60 5.60 5.56
C GLU A 280 15.08 5.78 5.35
N PHE A 281 14.68 6.24 4.17
CA PHE A 281 13.27 6.47 3.83
C PHE A 281 12.35 5.31 4.19
N ALA A 282 11.30 5.60 4.97
CA ALA A 282 10.26 4.64 5.32
C ALA A 282 9.17 4.66 4.22
N VAL A 283 9.02 3.54 3.49
CA VAL A 283 8.23 3.51 2.25
C VAL A 283 7.00 2.61 2.38
N GLY A 284 7.13 1.49 3.09
CA GLY A 284 6.03 0.56 3.33
C GLY A 284 5.59 0.59 4.79
N VAL A 285 4.29 0.66 5.02
CA VAL A 285 3.66 0.42 6.32
C VAL A 285 2.35 -0.34 6.14
N ASP A 286 2.01 -1.19 7.11
CA ASP A 286 0.75 -1.92 7.18
C ASP A 286 0.40 -2.30 8.63
N MET A 287 -0.89 -2.53 8.88
CA MET A 287 -1.42 -3.03 10.15
C MET A 287 -2.06 -4.40 9.92
N SER A 288 -1.82 -5.34 10.83
CA SER A 288 -2.44 -6.66 10.73
C SER A 288 -3.96 -6.54 10.89
N VAL A 289 -4.71 -7.17 9.99
CA VAL A 289 -6.17 -7.28 10.09
C VAL A 289 -6.60 -8.35 11.12
N LEU A 290 -5.71 -9.29 11.43
CA LEU A 290 -6.01 -10.43 12.33
C LEU A 290 -5.55 -10.20 13.77
N VAL A 291 -4.45 -9.47 13.97
CA VAL A 291 -3.86 -9.22 15.30
C VAL A 291 -3.93 -7.73 15.62
N GLU A 292 -4.75 -7.36 16.61
CA GLU A 292 -4.92 -5.94 17.00
C GLU A 292 -3.58 -5.32 17.44
N GLY A 293 -3.25 -4.17 16.86
CA GLY A 293 -2.08 -3.38 17.22
C GLY A 293 -0.75 -3.91 16.67
N LEU A 294 -0.74 -5.03 15.95
CA LEU A 294 0.45 -5.52 15.26
C LEU A 294 0.70 -4.68 13.99
N MET A 295 1.90 -4.11 13.89
CA MET A 295 2.31 -3.23 12.81
C MET A 295 3.56 -3.75 12.13
N ALA A 296 3.69 -3.47 10.85
CA ALA A 296 4.91 -3.73 10.09
C ALA A 296 5.29 -2.52 9.25
N SER A 297 6.59 -2.28 9.13
CA SER A 297 7.14 -1.27 8.23
C SER A 297 8.39 -1.77 7.55
N THR A 298 8.64 -1.21 6.37
CA THR A 298 9.87 -1.44 5.62
C THR A 298 10.36 -0.16 4.99
N GLY A 299 11.68 -0.04 4.88
CA GLY A 299 12.34 1.15 4.38
C GLY A 299 13.51 0.83 3.47
N TRP A 300 14.13 1.90 3.00
CA TRP A 300 15.32 1.84 2.17
C TRP A 300 16.59 1.46 2.93
N ASP A 301 16.49 1.20 4.23
CA ASP A 301 17.57 0.66 5.07
C ASP A 301 17.68 -0.86 4.99
N GLU A 302 16.92 -1.51 4.09
CA GLU A 302 16.89 -2.97 3.89
C GLU A 302 16.31 -3.71 5.09
N LEU A 303 15.55 -3.03 5.94
CA LEU A 303 14.98 -3.63 7.15
C LEU A 303 13.45 -3.70 7.05
N VAL A 304 12.94 -4.82 7.58
CA VAL A 304 11.51 -5.03 7.84
C VAL A 304 11.37 -5.18 9.35
N TYR A 305 10.60 -4.27 9.94
CA TYR A 305 10.29 -4.27 11.36
C TYR A 305 8.86 -4.74 11.57
N VAL A 306 8.65 -5.57 12.58
CA VAL A 306 7.31 -5.98 13.03
C VAL A 306 7.25 -5.80 14.55
N TRP A 307 6.27 -5.04 15.02
CA TRP A 307 6.16 -4.67 16.44
C TRP A 307 4.72 -4.45 16.86
N GLN A 308 4.49 -4.46 18.17
CA GLN A 308 3.20 -4.13 18.75
C GLN A 308 3.11 -2.61 18.98
N HIS A 309 1.95 -2.01 18.70
CA HIS A 309 1.70 -0.63 19.06
C HIS A 309 1.95 -0.39 20.57
N GLY A 310 2.66 0.68 20.87
CA GLY A 310 3.10 1.04 22.23
C GLY A 310 4.47 0.48 22.64
N THR A 311 5.10 -0.37 21.82
CA THR A 311 6.46 -0.88 22.07
C THR A 311 7.49 -0.26 21.12
N ASP A 312 8.74 -0.13 21.56
CA ASP A 312 9.84 0.32 20.69
C ASP A 312 10.16 -0.77 19.64
N PRO A 313 10.08 -0.46 18.32
CA PRO A 313 10.42 -1.42 17.27
C PRO A 313 11.86 -1.96 17.33
N ARG A 314 12.77 -1.23 17.98
CA ARG A 314 14.18 -1.63 18.15
C ARG A 314 14.43 -2.45 19.42
N ALA A 315 13.47 -2.50 20.34
CA ALA A 315 13.64 -3.25 21.59
C ALA A 315 13.68 -4.76 21.30
N GLN A 316 14.76 -5.42 21.72
CA GLN A 316 14.93 -6.86 21.59
C GLN A 316 14.11 -7.60 22.64
#